data_AF-A0A6G1X308-F1
#
_entry.id   AF-A0A6G1X308-F1
#
_cell.length_a   1.000
_cell.length_b   1.000
_cell.length_c   1.000
_cell.angle_alpha   90.00
_cell.angle_beta   90.00
_cell.angle_gamma   90.00
#
_symmetry.space_group_name_H-M   'P 1'
#
loop_
_entity.id
_entity.type
_entity.pdbx_description
1 polymer ?
#
loop_
_entity_poly.entity_id
_entity_poly.type
_entity_poly.pdbx_seq_one_letter_code
_entity_poly.pdbx_strand_id
1 'polypeptide(L)'
;MSWKAVEMQVALPRTQDLGQIQNQLEQRGSTVQNYLAQARLKEDERRRKQVNETKQIEHQRLQNPHQEKNMQLKQPQTQSQIKKQIINQQQRHPFLGQRIDYNS
;
A
#
# COMPACT_ATOMS: atom_id res chain seq x y z
N MET A 1 -38.38 47.79 -10.96
CA MET A 1 -37.01 47.25 -10.84
C MET A 1 -36.45 47.55 -9.44
N SER A 2 -36.77 46.74 -8.41
CA SER A 2 -36.36 47.11 -7.03
C SER A 2 -36.07 45.94 -6.06
N TRP A 3 -36.00 44.69 -6.54
CA TRP A 3 -35.81 43.53 -5.63
C TRP A 3 -34.48 42.81 -5.82
N LYS A 4 -33.74 43.06 -6.90
CA LYS A 4 -32.49 42.38 -7.22
C LYS A 4 -31.26 42.96 -6.50
N ALA A 5 -31.40 44.11 -5.83
CA ALA A 5 -30.30 44.82 -5.17
C ALA A 5 -30.23 44.60 -3.65
N VAL A 6 -31.34 44.22 -3.01
CA VAL A 6 -31.41 44.01 -1.55
C VAL A 6 -30.73 42.68 -1.16
N GLU A 7 -30.75 41.67 -2.03
CA GLU A 7 -30.13 40.36 -1.79
C GLU A 7 -28.59 40.37 -1.86
N MET A 8 -27.98 41.40 -2.47
CA MET A 8 -26.52 41.53 -2.53
C MET A 8 -25.90 42.01 -1.21
N GLN A 9 -26.70 42.59 -0.30
CA GLN A 9 -26.20 43.12 0.98
C GLN A 9 -26.02 42.02 2.05
N VAL A 10 -26.45 40.79 1.77
CA VAL A 10 -26.14 39.58 2.57
C VAL A 10 -25.21 38.65 1.77
N ALA A 11 -24.33 39.21 0.95
CA ALA A 11 -23.20 38.47 0.43
C ALA A 11 -22.05 38.59 1.45
N LEU A 12 -21.99 37.64 2.39
CA LEU A 12 -20.72 37.30 3.04
C LEU A 12 -19.63 37.20 1.94
N PRO A 13 -18.39 37.67 2.17
CA PRO A 13 -17.37 37.84 1.14
C PRO A 13 -16.84 36.47 0.69
N ARG A 14 -17.64 35.72 -0.08
CA ARG A 14 -17.26 34.46 -0.73
C ARG A 14 -16.05 34.62 -1.65
N THR A 15 -15.69 35.85 -2.02
CA THR A 15 -14.50 36.17 -2.81
C THR A 15 -13.18 35.96 -2.05
N GLN A 16 -13.13 36.20 -0.73
CA GLN A 16 -11.91 35.92 0.06
C GLN A 16 -11.69 34.42 0.20
N ASP A 17 -12.75 33.64 0.43
CA ASP A 17 -12.67 32.18 0.55
C ASP A 17 -12.31 31.51 -0.79
N LEU A 18 -12.81 32.04 -1.92
CA LEU A 18 -12.44 31.54 -3.25
C LEU A 18 -10.95 31.69 -3.54
N GLY A 19 -10.31 32.78 -3.10
CA GLY A 19 -8.86 32.97 -3.24
C GLY A 19 -8.05 32.00 -2.38
N GLN A 20 -8.49 31.72 -1.15
CA GLN A 20 -7.84 30.73 -0.28
C GLN A 20 -7.96 29.31 -0.85
N ILE A 21 -9.13 28.94 -1.37
CA ILE A 21 -9.37 27.65 -2.01
C ILE A 21 -8.51 27.51 -3.26
N GLN A 22 -8.39 28.55 -4.08
CA GLN A 22 -7.54 28.56 -5.27
C GLN A 22 -6.06 28.37 -4.92
N ASN A 23 -5.55 29.12 -3.93
CA ASN A 23 -4.19 28.96 -3.42
C ASN A 23 -3.95 27.53 -2.88
N GLN A 24 -4.93 26.95 -2.18
CA GLN A 24 -4.80 25.58 -1.67
C GLN A 24 -4.77 24.54 -2.80
N LEU A 25 -5.53 24.77 -3.87
CA LEU A 25 -5.56 23.89 -5.04
C LEU A 25 -4.21 23.89 -5.78
N GLU A 26 -3.62 25.08 -5.94
CA GLU A 26 -2.31 25.25 -6.57
C GLU A 26 -1.19 24.57 -5.77
N GLN A 27 -1.18 24.74 -4.44
CA GLN A 27 -0.21 24.08 -3.56
C GLN A 27 -0.34 22.55 -3.61
N ARG A 28 -1.59 22.04 -3.60
CA ARG A 28 -1.85 20.59 -3.69
C ARG A 28 -1.28 19.96 -4.95
N GLY A 29 -1.37 20.64 -6.09
CA GLY A 29 -0.83 20.15 -7.36
C GLY A 29 0.66 19.82 -7.27
N SER A 30 1.46 20.77 -6.77
CA SER A 30 2.90 20.58 -6.57
C SER A 30 3.21 19.49 -5.53
N THR A 31 2.51 19.47 -4.40
CA THR A 31 2.72 18.45 -3.36
C THR A 31 2.44 17.03 -3.85
N VAL A 32 1.37 16.83 -4.62
CA VAL A 32 1.00 15.51 -5.15
C VAL A 32 2.05 15.02 -6.15
N GLN A 33 2.54 15.88 -7.03
CA GLN A 33 3.60 15.53 -7.97
C GLN A 33 4.89 15.12 -7.25
N ASN A 34 5.29 15.86 -6.22
CA ASN A 34 6.45 15.54 -5.39
C ASN A 34 6.30 14.18 -4.68
N TYR A 35 5.13 13.93 -4.09
CA TYR A 35 4.85 12.64 -3.44
C TYR A 35 4.91 11.48 -4.44
N LEU A 36 4.31 11.65 -5.63
CA LEU A 36 4.34 10.64 -6.69
C LEU A 36 5.78 10.36 -7.15
N ALA A 37 6.58 11.39 -7.36
CA ALA A 37 7.99 11.24 -7.74
C ALA A 37 8.79 10.46 -6.67
N GLN A 38 8.61 10.80 -5.38
CA GLN A 38 9.27 10.07 -4.29
C GLN A 38 8.84 8.60 -4.22
N ALA A 39 7.55 8.31 -4.41
CA ALA A 39 7.04 6.95 -4.43
C ALA A 39 7.65 6.14 -5.59
N ARG A 40 7.80 6.77 -6.78
CA ARG A 40 8.45 6.15 -7.93
C ARG A 40 9.92 5.86 -7.69
N LEU A 41 10.67 6.80 -7.11
CA LEU A 41 12.08 6.58 -6.77
C LEU A 41 12.26 5.38 -5.82
N LYS A 42 11.43 5.27 -4.79
CA LYS A 42 11.45 4.11 -3.86
C LYS A 42 11.10 2.81 -4.55
N GLU A 43 10.12 2.82 -5.45
CA GLU A 43 9.75 1.65 -6.24
C GLU A 43 10.91 1.19 -7.15
N ASP A 44 11.57 2.13 -7.83
CA ASP A 44 12.71 1.86 -8.69
C ASP A 44 13.92 1.33 -7.92
N GLU A 45 14.20 1.89 -6.74
CA GLU A 45 15.24 1.34 -5.85
C GLU A 45 14.94 -0.11 -5.45
N ARG A 46 13.68 -0.41 -5.09
CA ARG A 46 13.26 -1.77 -4.75
C ARG A 46 13.41 -2.72 -5.94
N ARG A 47 13.02 -2.29 -7.14
CA ARG A 47 13.17 -3.05 -8.38
C ARG A 47 14.64 -3.31 -8.71
N ARG A 48 15.51 -2.30 -8.57
CA ARG A 48 16.97 -2.44 -8.79
C ARG A 48 17.58 -3.48 -7.85
N LYS A 49 17.25 -3.42 -6.55
CA LYS A 49 17.70 -4.41 -5.55
C LYS A 49 17.25 -5.82 -5.94
N GLN A 50 15.97 -5.99 -6.25
CA GLN A 50 15.40 -7.28 -6.64
C GLN A 50 16.06 -7.85 -7.92
N VAL A 51 16.34 -7.01 -8.92
CA VAL A 51 17.03 -7.43 -10.15
C VAL A 51 18.46 -7.87 -9.84
N ASN A 52 19.18 -7.15 -8.99
CA ASN A 52 20.55 -7.52 -8.60
C ASN A 52 20.58 -8.84 -7.84
N GLU A 53 19.67 -9.05 -6.89
CA GLU A 53 19.52 -10.33 -6.16
C GLU A 53 19.21 -11.47 -7.13
N THR A 54 18.29 -11.26 -8.08
CA THR A 54 17.92 -12.27 -9.07
C THR A 54 19.10 -12.66 -9.97
N LYS A 55 19.87 -11.68 -10.45
CA LYS A 55 21.08 -11.93 -11.24
C LYS A 55 22.13 -12.69 -10.46
N GLN A 56 22.35 -12.36 -9.18
CA GLN A 56 23.29 -13.10 -8.34
C GLN A 56 22.87 -14.57 -8.17
N ILE A 57 21.58 -14.83 -7.92
CA ILE A 57 21.05 -16.19 -7.82
C ILE A 57 21.23 -16.95 -9.14
N GLU A 58 20.95 -16.30 -10.27
CA GLU A 58 21.12 -16.91 -11.60
C GLU A 58 22.58 -17.25 -11.89
N HIS A 59 23.52 -16.33 -11.63
CA HIS A 59 24.95 -16.58 -11.78
C HIS A 59 25.45 -17.71 -10.86
N GLN A 60 24.96 -17.77 -9.62
CA GLN A 60 25.30 -18.84 -8.68
C GLN A 60 24.75 -20.20 -9.14
N ARG A 61 23.54 -20.24 -9.71
CA ARG A 61 22.95 -21.45 -10.31
C ARG A 61 23.73 -21.93 -11.53
N LEU A 62 24.16 -21.02 -12.40
CA LEU A 62 24.95 -21.33 -13.59
C LEU A 62 26.36 -21.85 -13.22
N GLN A 63 26.96 -21.35 -12.15
CA GLN A 63 28.29 -21.79 -11.70
C GLN A 63 28.27 -23.14 -10.99
N ASN A 64 27.20 -23.47 -10.23
CA ASN A 64 27.12 -24.70 -9.44
C ASN A 64 25.83 -25.52 -9.72
N PRO A 65 25.66 -26.09 -10.92
CA PRO A 65 24.44 -26.84 -11.29
C PRO A 65 24.22 -28.13 -10.50
N HIS A 66 25.23 -28.63 -9.75
CA HIS A 66 25.16 -29.87 -8.98
C HIS A 66 24.90 -29.70 -7.47
N GLN A 67 24.81 -28.46 -6.94
CA GLN A 67 24.66 -28.23 -5.49
C GLN A 67 23.20 -28.11 -5.01
N GLU A 68 22.19 -28.13 -5.89
CA GLU A 68 20.79 -27.92 -5.50
C GLU A 68 20.12 -29.10 -4.78
N LYS A 69 20.79 -30.25 -4.59
CA LYS A 69 20.16 -31.40 -3.92
C LYS A 69 20.01 -31.27 -2.39
N ASN A 70 20.59 -30.22 -1.78
CA ASN A 70 20.59 -30.03 -0.32
C ASN A 70 19.93 -28.73 0.16
N MET A 71 19.10 -28.08 -0.66
CA MET A 71 18.29 -26.96 -0.18
C MET A 71 16.96 -27.47 0.40
N GLN A 72 17.02 -27.88 1.67
CA GLN A 72 15.90 -28.01 2.61
C GLN A 72 14.66 -28.73 2.05
N LEU A 73 14.65 -30.06 2.21
CA LEU A 73 13.40 -30.81 2.42
C LEU A 73 12.72 -30.24 3.66
N LYS A 74 11.82 -29.26 3.48
CA LYS A 74 10.68 -29.13 4.40
C LYS A 74 9.96 -30.47 4.32
N GLN A 75 9.95 -31.20 5.42
CA GLN A 75 9.11 -32.40 5.57
C GLN A 75 7.72 -32.10 5.03
N PRO A 76 7.09 -33.01 4.26
CA PRO A 76 5.74 -32.81 3.78
C PRO A 76 4.82 -32.70 5.00
N GLN A 77 4.45 -31.47 5.36
CA GLN A 77 3.41 -31.23 6.34
C GLN A 77 2.13 -31.84 5.79
N THR A 78 1.52 -32.73 6.56
CA THR A 78 0.24 -33.35 6.20
C THR A 78 -0.79 -32.24 5.93
N GLN A 79 -1.67 -32.45 4.95
CA GLN A 79 -2.70 -31.47 4.54
C GLN A 79 -3.52 -30.91 5.74
N SER A 80 -3.65 -31.71 6.79
CA SER A 80 -4.29 -31.37 8.06
C SER A 80 -3.55 -30.28 8.86
N GLN A 81 -2.21 -30.25 8.84
CA GLN A 81 -1.41 -29.24 9.53
C GLN A 81 -1.48 -27.88 8.83
N ILE A 82 -1.47 -27.89 7.50
CA ILE A 82 -1.61 -26.67 6.67
C ILE A 82 -2.99 -26.04 6.89
N LYS A 83 -4.07 -26.84 6.89
CA LYS A 83 -5.42 -26.33 7.19
C LYS A 83 -5.51 -25.72 8.58
N LYS A 84 -4.93 -26.35 9.62
CA LYS A 84 -4.92 -25.79 10.98
C LYS A 84 -4.14 -24.47 11.07
N GLN A 85 -3.03 -24.32 10.35
CA GLN A 85 -2.29 -23.05 10.32
C GLN A 85 -3.05 -21.94 9.59
N ILE A 86 -3.68 -22.25 8.44
CA ILE A 86 -4.48 -21.27 7.69
C ILE A 86 -5.68 -20.79 8.52
N ILE A 87 -6.39 -21.71 9.16
CA ILE A 87 -7.54 -21.37 10.03
C ILE A 87 -7.09 -20.50 11.21
N ASN A 88 -5.98 -20.85 11.87
CA ASN A 88 -5.47 -20.04 13.00
C ASN A 88 -5.02 -18.63 12.59
N GLN A 89 -4.48 -18.46 11.39
CA GLN A 89 -4.07 -17.15 10.88
C GLN A 89 -5.29 -16.29 10.48
N GLN A 90 -6.32 -16.90 9.89
CA GLN A 90 -7.56 -16.21 9.53
C GLN A 90 -8.38 -15.75 10.75
N GLN A 91 -8.29 -16.45 11.88
CA GLN A 91 -9.02 -16.08 13.11
C GLN A 91 -8.36 -14.97 13.93
N ARG A 92 -7.14 -14.53 13.59
CA ARG A 92 -6.41 -13.49 14.33
C ARG A 92 -6.31 -12.21 13.51
N HIS A 93 -7.41 -11.47 13.43
CA HIS A 93 -7.42 -10.11 12.87
C HIS A 93 -7.09 -9.06 13.95
N PRO A 94 -6.14 -8.13 13.69
CA PRO A 94 -5.67 -7.18 14.70
C PRO A 94 -6.75 -6.20 15.21
N PHE A 95 -7.82 -5.99 14.43
CA PHE A 95 -8.91 -5.06 14.79
C PHE A 95 -10.26 -5.75 15.01
N LEU A 96 -10.42 -7.01 14.63
CA LEU A 96 -11.72 -7.71 14.65
C LEU A 96 -11.85 -8.70 15.82
N GLY A 97 -10.76 -8.97 16.55
CA GLY A 97 -10.76 -9.93 17.67
C GLY A 97 -10.81 -11.39 17.22
N GLN A 98 -10.92 -12.31 18.18
CA GLN A 98 -11.00 -13.76 17.95
C GLN A 98 -12.44 -14.24 18.18
N ARG A 99 -12.99 -15.01 17.25
CA ARG A 99 -14.32 -15.64 17.39
C ARG A 99 -14.14 -17.07 17.90
N ILE A 100 -14.58 -17.33 19.13
CA ILE A 100 -14.55 -18.65 19.76
C ILE A 100 -15.98 -19.18 19.77
N ASP A 101 -16.23 -20.25 19.02
CA ASP A 101 -17.50 -20.97 19.08
C ASP A 101 -17.38 -22.06 20.17
N TYR A 102 -18.17 -21.96 21.23
CA TYR A 102 -18.27 -22.98 22.26
C TYR A 102 -19.33 -23.99 21.83
N ASN A 103 -18.98 -25.28 21.81
CA ASN A 103 -19.94 -26.36 21.67
C ASN A 103 -19.78 -27.30 22.87
N SER A 104 -20.91 -27.62 23.52
CA SER A 104 -21.02 -28.62 24.59
C SER A 104 -21.34 -29.99 24.02
#